data_AF-A0A9E1ZCB2-F1
#
_entry.id   AF-A0A9E1ZCB2-F1
#
_cell.length_a   1.000
_cell.length_b   1.000
_cell.length_c   1.000
_cell.angle_alpha   90.00
_cell.angle_beta   90.00
_cell.angle_gamma   90.00
#
_symmetry.space_group_name_H-M   'P 1'
#
loop_
_entity.id
_entity.type
_entity.pdbx_description
1 polymer ?
#
loop_
_entity_poly.entity_id
_entity_poly.type
_entity_poly.pdbx_seq_one_letter_code
_entity_poly.pdbx_strand_id
1 'polypeptide(L)'
;METNQVQSPIEEGQQSVNHAAYYQKPPQKKRWWILIVIIVCIALIVTGVVLVVSQDKEETKNIISDKNQDPSATLTVDPFPEDKDRDGLSATQEAELGTSDFEFDTDGDGLKDGEEVSVTKTDPLNPDTDGDGFGDGREVRKGFDPLSK
;
A
#
# COMPACT_ATOMS: atom_id res chain seq x y z
N MET A 1 35.94 -19.25 -95.12
CA MET A 1 35.59 -19.63 -93.74
C MET A 1 36.81 -19.39 -92.89
N GLU A 2 36.58 -18.76 -91.74
CA GLU A 2 37.48 -18.57 -90.58
C GLU A 2 38.71 -17.66 -90.74
N THR A 3 38.51 -16.41 -90.28
CA THR A 3 39.56 -15.48 -89.88
C THR A 3 40.03 -15.82 -88.47
N ASN A 4 41.33 -16.04 -88.32
CA ASN A 4 41.99 -16.31 -87.05
C ASN A 4 43.05 -15.22 -86.82
N GLN A 5 43.23 -14.85 -85.55
CA GLN A 5 44.35 -14.13 -84.95
C GLN A 5 44.41 -12.59 -85.04
N VAL A 6 44.16 -11.93 -83.90
CA VAL A 6 44.78 -10.65 -83.50
C VAL A 6 45.20 -10.73 -82.02
N GLN A 7 46.52 -10.69 -81.79
CA GLN A 7 47.30 -9.97 -80.76
C GLN A 7 46.55 -9.55 -79.46
N SER A 8 46.88 -10.01 -78.24
CA SER A 8 48.09 -9.75 -77.41
C SER A 8 47.68 -9.08 -76.06
N PRO A 9 48.56 -8.80 -75.09
CA PRO A 9 48.39 -9.29 -73.72
C PRO A 9 48.28 -8.17 -72.67
N ILE A 10 48.15 -8.59 -71.40
CA ILE A 10 48.37 -7.84 -70.16
C ILE A 10 47.27 -6.81 -69.80
N GLU A 11 46.47 -7.11 -68.78
CA GLU A 11 46.20 -6.12 -67.72
C GLU A 11 46.11 -6.84 -66.37
N GLU A 12 46.95 -6.37 -65.47
CA GLU A 12 47.15 -6.83 -64.10
C GLU A 12 45.88 -6.60 -63.27
N GLY A 13 45.48 -7.65 -62.55
CA GLY A 13 44.52 -7.53 -61.48
C GLY A 13 45.17 -6.95 -60.22
N GLN A 14 44.30 -6.36 -59.38
CA GLN A 14 44.54 -5.83 -58.03
C GLN A 14 45.09 -4.39 -58.04
N GLN A 15 44.45 -3.38 -57.44
CA GLN A 15 43.95 -3.38 -56.07
C GLN A 15 43.00 -2.18 -55.83
N SER A 16 41.82 -2.53 -55.30
CA SER A 16 41.06 -1.81 -54.28
C SER A 16 40.98 -0.28 -54.34
N VAL A 17 39.83 0.19 -54.81
CA VAL A 17 39.09 1.39 -54.39
C VAL A 17 39.61 2.08 -53.11
N ASN A 18 40.41 3.14 -53.27
CA ASN A 18 40.65 4.10 -52.20
C ASN A 18 39.59 5.21 -52.26
N HIS A 19 38.47 5.04 -51.57
CA HIS A 19 37.60 6.15 -51.14
C HIS A 19 37.02 5.82 -49.75
N ALA A 20 37.88 5.87 -48.73
CA ALA A 20 37.44 5.84 -47.33
C ALA A 20 36.76 7.18 -46.99
N ALA A 21 35.44 7.24 -47.13
CA ALA A 21 34.63 8.30 -46.56
C ALA A 21 34.62 8.13 -45.03
N TYR A 22 35.37 8.97 -44.32
CA TYR A 22 35.36 9.06 -42.86
C TYR A 22 33.97 9.51 -42.38
N TYR A 23 33.18 8.59 -41.84
CA TYR A 23 32.02 8.92 -41.01
C TYR A 23 32.49 9.44 -39.64
N GLN A 24 32.55 10.76 -39.47
CA GLN A 24 32.63 11.34 -38.13
C GLN A 24 31.24 11.28 -37.48
N LYS A 25 31.07 10.40 -36.48
CA LYS A 25 29.85 10.34 -35.66
C LYS A 25 29.70 11.69 -34.94
N PRO A 26 28.59 12.43 -35.11
CA PRO A 26 28.45 13.74 -34.47
C PRO A 26 28.45 13.57 -32.94
N PRO A 27 29.07 14.50 -32.20
CA PRO A 27 29.14 14.41 -30.74
C PRO A 27 27.73 14.38 -30.18
N GLN A 28 27.38 13.26 -29.56
CA GLN A 28 26.13 13.09 -28.83
C GLN A 28 26.16 14.08 -27.66
N LYS A 29 25.55 15.25 -27.85
CA LYS A 29 25.33 16.22 -26.77
C LYS A 29 24.36 15.56 -25.80
N LYS A 30 24.91 14.81 -24.82
CA LYS A 30 24.14 14.17 -23.76
C LYS A 30 23.29 15.26 -23.15
N ARG A 31 21.97 15.14 -23.29
CA ARG A 31 21.00 16.15 -22.89
C ARG A 31 20.90 16.16 -21.36
N TRP A 32 21.97 16.58 -20.69
CA TRP A 32 22.07 16.67 -19.22
C TRP A 32 20.95 17.51 -18.63
N TRP A 33 20.54 18.56 -19.33
CA TRP A 33 19.38 19.37 -18.99
C TRP A 33 18.07 18.57 -18.88
N ILE A 34 17.87 17.48 -19.66
CA ILE A 34 16.70 16.60 -19.49
C ILE A 34 16.77 15.83 -18.17
N LEU A 35 17.96 15.33 -17.80
CA LEU A 35 18.14 14.66 -16.51
C LEU A 35 17.92 15.63 -15.33
N ILE A 36 18.38 16.88 -15.46
CA ILE A 36 18.15 17.93 -14.47
C ILE A 36 16.64 18.21 -14.33
N VAL A 37 15.91 18.34 -15.44
CA VAL A 37 14.45 18.55 -15.42
C VAL A 37 13.74 17.36 -14.76
N ILE A 38 14.14 16.12 -15.06
CA ILE A 38 13.56 14.92 -14.44
C ILE A 38 13.79 14.91 -12.92
N ILE A 39 15.00 15.23 -12.47
CA ILE A 39 15.33 15.28 -11.03
C ILE A 39 14.49 16.36 -10.32
N VAL A 40 14.32 17.53 -10.93
CA VAL A 40 13.48 18.60 -10.37
C VAL A 40 12.02 18.18 -10.30
N CYS A 41 11.46 17.53 -11.32
CA CYS A 41 10.10 17.01 -11.29
C CYS A 41 9.90 15.96 -10.19
N ILE A 42 10.85 15.04 -10.02
CA ILE A 42 10.79 14.02 -8.96
C ILE A 42 10.85 14.69 -7.58
N ALA A 43 11.74 15.67 -7.40
CA ALA A 43 11.83 16.41 -6.14
C ALA A 43 10.53 17.15 -5.80
N LEU A 44 9.86 17.77 -6.77
CA LEU A 44 8.58 18.44 -6.56
C LEU A 44 7.47 17.47 -6.16
N ILE A 45 7.41 16.29 -6.80
CA ILE A 45 6.42 15.25 -6.47
C ILE A 45 6.67 14.71 -5.06
N VAL A 46 7.92 14.38 -4.72
CA VAL A 46 8.27 13.86 -3.38
C VAL A 46 7.99 14.92 -2.30
N THR A 47 8.35 16.17 -2.54
CA THR A 47 8.07 17.27 -1.60
C THR A 47 6.57 17.46 -1.41
N GLY A 48 5.78 17.43 -2.49
CA GLY A 48 4.33 17.53 -2.41
C GLY A 48 3.68 16.38 -1.63
N VAL A 49 4.13 15.14 -1.87
CA VAL A 49 3.61 13.95 -1.17
C VAL A 49 3.94 14.00 0.33
N VAL A 50 5.16 14.41 0.70
CA VAL A 50 5.55 14.57 2.13
C VAL A 50 4.70 15.63 2.83
N LEU A 51 4.40 16.74 2.15
CA LEU A 51 3.53 17.79 2.70
C LEU A 51 2.07 17.33 2.88
N VAL A 52 1.54 16.50 1.96
CA VAL A 52 0.18 15.94 2.08
C VAL A 52 0.08 14.95 3.24
N VAL A 53 1.09 14.10 3.45
CA VAL A 53 1.10 13.09 4.53
C VAL A 53 1.29 13.71 5.93
N SER A 54 1.68 14.99 6.01
CA SER A 54 1.93 15.68 7.28
C SER A 54 0.74 16.47 7.84
N GLN A 55 -0.41 16.48 7.16
CA GLN A 55 -1.63 17.09 7.69
C GLN A 55 -2.48 16.02 8.36
N ASP A 56 -2.11 15.66 9.59
CA ASP A 56 -3.05 15.20 10.62
C ASP A 56 -2.24 14.93 11.88
N LYS A 57 -2.25 15.91 12.80
CA LYS A 57 -2.21 15.68 14.24
C LYS A 57 -2.38 16.99 14.98
N GLU A 58 -3.00 16.84 16.15
CA GLU A 58 -3.26 17.83 17.19
C GLU A 58 -4.64 18.50 17.15
N GLU A 59 -5.70 17.72 17.38
CA GLU A 59 -6.82 18.22 18.19
C GLU A 59 -6.36 18.27 19.66
N THR A 60 -5.81 19.40 20.11
CA THR A 60 -5.60 19.63 21.54
C THR A 60 -6.95 19.93 22.19
N LYS A 61 -7.61 18.88 22.70
CA LYS A 61 -8.80 18.97 23.54
C LYS A 61 -8.43 19.71 24.84
N ASN A 62 -8.65 21.02 24.86
CA ASN A 62 -8.46 21.89 26.01
C ASN A 62 -9.55 21.62 27.04
N ILE A 63 -9.35 20.58 27.86
CA ILE A 63 -10.15 20.30 29.06
C ILE A 63 -9.22 20.55 30.24
N ILE A 64 -9.29 21.74 30.84
CA ILE A 64 -9.24 22.00 32.30
C ILE A 64 -9.41 23.51 32.47
N SER A 65 -10.60 23.90 32.91
CA SER A 65 -10.85 25.17 33.58
C SER A 65 -11.93 24.95 34.63
N ASP A 66 -11.65 24.07 35.59
CA ASP A 66 -12.28 24.21 36.90
C ASP A 66 -11.32 23.75 38.02
N LYS A 67 -11.19 24.60 39.03
CA LYS A 67 -10.30 24.43 40.17
C LYS A 67 -11.08 23.71 41.27
N ASN A 68 -10.86 22.40 41.42
CA ASN A 68 -10.96 21.73 42.71
C ASN A 68 -10.20 20.40 42.65
N GLN A 69 -8.94 20.45 43.09
CA GLN A 69 -8.09 19.28 43.32
C GLN A 69 -8.39 18.72 44.72
N ASP A 70 -9.07 17.58 44.76
CA ASP A 70 -8.93 16.57 45.81
C ASP A 70 -7.88 15.55 45.31
N PRO A 71 -6.72 15.35 45.98
CA PRO A 71 -5.59 14.61 45.41
C PRO A 71 -5.67 13.08 45.57
N SER A 72 -6.86 12.48 45.75
CA SER A 72 -6.99 11.01 45.90
C SER A 72 -8.13 10.37 45.08
N ALA A 73 -8.38 10.87 43.88
CA ALA A 73 -9.14 10.14 42.86
C ALA A 73 -8.67 10.60 41.47
N THR A 74 -7.57 10.03 40.98
CA THR A 74 -7.28 10.04 39.54
C THR A 74 -8.31 9.14 38.87
N LEU A 75 -9.51 9.65 38.66
CA LEU A 75 -10.47 9.09 37.73
C LEU A 75 -9.83 9.27 36.36
N THR A 76 -9.24 8.19 35.84
CA THR A 76 -9.11 8.00 34.41
C THR A 76 -10.51 8.15 33.84
N VAL A 77 -10.84 9.34 33.35
CA VAL A 77 -12.05 9.57 32.58
C VAL A 77 -11.79 8.79 31.29
N ASP A 78 -12.20 7.52 31.27
CA ASP A 78 -12.20 6.74 30.06
C ASP A 78 -13.00 7.55 29.02
N PRO A 79 -12.45 7.88 27.85
CA PRO A 79 -13.21 8.54 26.80
C PRO A 79 -14.48 7.77 26.41
N PHE A 80 -14.56 6.47 26.72
CA PHE A 80 -15.72 5.61 26.50
C PHE A 80 -16.03 4.80 27.77
N PRO A 81 -16.62 5.40 28.83
CA PRO A 81 -16.92 4.67 30.06
C PRO A 81 -17.95 3.53 29.87
N GLU A 82 -18.60 3.47 28.70
CA GLU A 82 -19.59 2.46 28.32
C GLU A 82 -19.02 1.30 27.49
N ASP A 83 -17.80 1.42 26.96
CA ASP A 83 -17.12 0.38 26.15
C ASP A 83 -15.88 -0.07 26.94
N LYS A 84 -16.08 -1.11 27.76
CA LYS A 84 -15.13 -1.49 28.82
C LYS A 84 -13.92 -2.26 28.28
N ASP A 85 -14.12 -3.06 27.25
CA ASP A 85 -13.11 -3.92 26.63
C ASP A 85 -12.58 -3.36 25.30
N ARG A 86 -13.19 -2.28 24.79
CA ARG A 86 -12.71 -1.47 23.66
C ARG A 86 -12.70 -2.25 22.36
N ASP A 87 -13.76 -3.01 22.15
CA ASP A 87 -14.00 -3.80 20.95
C ASP A 87 -14.81 -3.02 19.88
N GLY A 88 -15.52 -1.96 20.30
CA GLY A 88 -16.36 -1.11 19.45
C GLY A 88 -17.87 -1.23 19.73
N LEU A 89 -18.29 -2.01 20.72
CA LEU A 89 -19.66 -2.10 21.22
C LEU A 89 -19.78 -1.44 22.60
N SER A 90 -20.92 -0.81 22.86
CA SER A 90 -21.23 -0.39 24.23
C SER A 90 -21.80 -1.56 25.03
N ALA A 91 -21.65 -1.53 26.35
CA ALA A 91 -22.22 -2.55 27.25
C ALA A 91 -23.73 -2.78 27.05
N THR A 92 -24.48 -1.79 26.55
CA THR A 92 -25.89 -1.97 26.18
C THR A 92 -26.06 -2.77 24.89
N GLN A 93 -25.21 -2.53 23.88
CA GLN A 93 -25.23 -3.29 22.63
C GLN A 93 -24.80 -4.73 22.88
N GLU A 94 -23.78 -4.93 23.71
CA GLU A 94 -23.30 -6.26 24.08
C GLU A 94 -24.37 -7.05 24.83
N ALA A 95 -25.07 -6.41 25.77
CA ALA A 95 -26.20 -7.03 26.46
C ALA A 95 -27.37 -7.41 25.51
N GLU A 96 -27.56 -6.66 24.42
CA GLU A 96 -28.56 -6.98 23.39
C GLU A 96 -28.11 -8.13 22.47
N LEU A 97 -26.81 -8.23 22.19
CA LEU A 97 -26.21 -9.28 21.35
C LEU A 97 -25.92 -10.57 22.13
N GLY A 98 -25.77 -10.49 23.45
CA GLY A 98 -25.37 -11.60 24.31
C GLY A 98 -23.85 -11.77 24.45
N THR A 99 -23.07 -10.78 24.02
CA THR A 99 -21.60 -10.76 24.13
C THR A 99 -21.14 -10.22 25.49
N SER A 100 -19.83 -10.33 25.77
CA SER A 100 -19.23 -10.02 27.07
C SER A 100 -18.62 -8.62 27.14
N ASP A 101 -19.17 -7.76 28.01
CA ASP A 101 -18.67 -6.40 28.28
C ASP A 101 -17.29 -6.31 28.95
N PHE A 102 -16.54 -7.40 29.00
CA PHE A 102 -15.17 -7.46 29.49
C PHE A 102 -14.25 -8.28 28.57
N GLU A 103 -14.78 -8.88 27.50
CA GLU A 103 -14.01 -9.73 26.58
C GLU A 103 -14.29 -9.31 25.14
N PHE A 104 -13.27 -8.74 24.48
CA PHE A 104 -13.40 -8.15 23.15
C PHE A 104 -13.73 -9.13 22.02
N ASP A 105 -13.77 -10.42 22.29
CA ASP A 105 -13.88 -11.57 21.37
C ASP A 105 -14.54 -12.69 22.18
N THR A 106 -15.87 -12.71 22.16
CA THR A 106 -16.69 -13.55 23.04
C THR A 106 -16.64 -15.03 22.65
N ASP A 107 -16.53 -15.34 21.36
CA ASP A 107 -16.49 -16.72 20.87
C ASP A 107 -15.07 -17.30 20.72
N GLY A 108 -14.05 -16.44 20.77
CA GLY A 108 -12.64 -16.78 20.82
C GLY A 108 -12.03 -17.20 19.49
N ASP A 109 -12.61 -16.79 18.36
CA ASP A 109 -12.11 -17.13 17.03
C ASP A 109 -10.96 -16.21 16.54
N GLY A 110 -10.74 -15.11 17.26
CA GLY A 110 -9.73 -14.10 16.99
C GLY A 110 -10.22 -12.90 16.18
N LEU A 111 -11.53 -12.71 16.05
CA LEU A 111 -12.21 -11.53 15.56
C LEU A 111 -12.90 -10.82 16.73
N LYS A 112 -13.03 -9.49 16.68
CA LYS A 112 -13.65 -8.74 17.78
C LYS A 112 -15.16 -8.71 17.62
N ASP A 113 -15.95 -8.81 18.69
CA ASP A 113 -17.42 -8.78 18.59
C ASP A 113 -17.92 -7.53 17.83
N GLY A 114 -17.33 -6.37 18.15
CA GLY A 114 -17.61 -5.12 17.43
C GLY A 114 -17.21 -5.12 15.95
N GLU A 115 -16.14 -5.81 15.58
CA GLU A 115 -15.72 -6.00 14.18
C GLU A 115 -16.69 -6.95 13.46
N GLU A 116 -17.12 -8.01 14.13
CA GLU A 116 -18.08 -8.98 13.62
C GLU A 116 -19.42 -8.34 13.28
N VAL A 117 -19.96 -7.59 14.23
CA VAL A 117 -21.24 -6.91 14.08
C VAL A 117 -21.15 -5.79 13.04
N SER A 118 -20.04 -5.05 12.99
CA SER A 118 -19.95 -3.82 12.19
C SER A 118 -19.43 -4.06 10.77
N VAL A 119 -18.48 -4.97 10.59
CA VAL A 119 -17.66 -5.10 9.38
C VAL A 119 -17.97 -6.40 8.63
N THR A 120 -17.74 -7.56 9.25
CA THR A 120 -17.83 -8.87 8.58
C THR A 120 -19.25 -9.42 8.53
N LYS A 121 -20.11 -8.98 9.45
CA LYS A 121 -21.51 -9.43 9.60
C LYS A 121 -21.60 -10.91 9.97
N THR A 122 -20.63 -11.40 10.72
CA THR A 122 -20.61 -12.72 11.35
C THR A 122 -21.35 -12.69 12.70
N ASP A 123 -21.58 -13.86 13.28
CA ASP A 123 -22.24 -14.02 14.57
C ASP A 123 -21.19 -14.03 15.69
N PRO A 124 -21.11 -12.99 16.56
CA PRO A 124 -20.05 -12.88 17.58
C PRO A 124 -20.15 -13.91 18.72
N LEU A 125 -21.11 -14.83 18.64
CA LEU A 125 -21.28 -15.94 19.56
C LEU A 125 -20.98 -17.30 18.89
N ASN A 126 -20.54 -17.30 17.64
CA ASN A 126 -20.31 -18.51 16.87
C ASN A 126 -18.99 -18.42 16.07
N PRO A 127 -17.95 -19.18 16.47
CA PRO A 127 -16.60 -19.01 15.92
C PRO A 127 -16.43 -19.52 14.48
N ASP A 128 -17.51 -19.86 13.78
CA ASP A 128 -17.62 -20.41 12.43
C ASP A 128 -19.06 -20.17 11.94
N THR A 129 -19.34 -18.95 11.49
CA THR A 129 -20.70 -18.46 11.20
C THR A 129 -21.37 -19.26 10.10
N ASP A 130 -20.64 -19.56 9.03
CA ASP A 130 -21.21 -20.33 7.95
C ASP A 130 -21.20 -21.85 8.22
N GLY A 131 -20.38 -22.34 9.15
CA GLY A 131 -20.31 -23.73 9.57
C GLY A 131 -19.59 -24.64 8.57
N ASP A 132 -18.57 -24.15 7.86
CA ASP A 132 -17.76 -24.92 6.90
C ASP A 132 -16.56 -25.64 7.54
N GLY A 133 -16.26 -25.32 8.81
CA GLY A 133 -15.15 -25.87 9.58
C GLY A 133 -13.90 -24.98 9.65
N PHE A 134 -13.93 -23.78 9.06
CA PHE A 134 -12.93 -22.75 9.19
C PHE A 134 -13.53 -21.55 9.93
N GLY A 135 -12.99 -21.22 11.11
CA GLY A 135 -13.55 -20.11 11.87
C GLY A 135 -13.39 -18.73 11.21
N ASP A 136 -14.32 -17.82 11.49
CA ASP A 136 -14.49 -16.56 10.77
C ASP A 136 -13.21 -15.70 10.83
N GLY A 137 -12.62 -15.56 12.01
CA GLY A 137 -11.36 -14.87 12.24
C GLY A 137 -10.18 -15.47 11.46
N ARG A 138 -10.19 -16.78 11.17
CA ARG A 138 -9.18 -17.41 10.28
C ARG A 138 -9.44 -17.05 8.83
N GLU A 139 -10.69 -17.05 8.40
CA GLU A 139 -11.09 -16.79 7.03
C GLU A 139 -10.82 -15.34 6.64
N VAL A 140 -11.25 -14.39 7.46
CA VAL A 140 -11.00 -12.95 7.31
C VAL A 140 -9.51 -12.67 7.18
N ARG A 141 -8.69 -13.28 8.05
CA ARG A 141 -7.22 -13.14 8.02
C ARG A 141 -6.58 -13.68 6.75
N LYS A 142 -7.22 -14.66 6.10
CA LYS A 142 -6.77 -15.25 4.83
C LYS A 142 -7.42 -14.61 3.61
N GLY A 143 -8.39 -13.71 3.80
CA GLY A 143 -9.16 -13.07 2.73
C GLY A 143 -10.22 -13.97 2.11
N PHE A 144 -10.73 -14.94 2.87
CA PHE A 144 -11.94 -15.70 2.53
C PHE A 144 -13.20 -14.99 3.05
N ASP A 145 -14.37 -15.43 2.59
CA ASP A 145 -15.66 -14.88 2.95
C ASP A 145 -16.30 -15.75 4.05
N PRO A 146 -16.40 -15.26 5.30
CA PRO A 146 -16.87 -16.07 6.45
C PRO A 146 -18.38 -16.36 6.44
N LEU A 147 -19.09 -15.91 5.40
CA LEU A 147 -20.51 -16.17 5.21
C LEU A 147 -20.78 -17.19 4.09
N SER A 148 -19.74 -17.84 3.56
CA SER A 148 -19.84 -18.67 2.36
C SER A 148 -19.02 -19.98 2.42
N LYS A 149 -19.74 -21.09 2.65
CA LYS A 149 -19.24 -22.48 2.55
C LYS A 149 -18.64 -22.88 1.18
#